data_AF-A0AAN4MXH9-F1
#
_entry.id   AF-A0AAN4MXH9-F1
#
_cell.length_a   1.000
_cell.length_b   1.000
_cell.length_c   1.000
_cell.angle_alpha   90.00
_cell.angle_beta   90.00
_cell.angle_gamma   90.00
#
_symmetry.space_group_name_H-M   'P 1'
#
loop_
_entity.id
_entity.type
_entity.pdbx_description
1 polymer ?
#
loop_
_entity_poly.entity_id
_entity_poly.type
_entity_poly.pdbx_seq_one_letter_code
_entity_poly.pdbx_strand_id
1 'polypeptide(L)' 'MKHLITKVEYITGEVRNTHKVNIATDNLEEERKKLYSEYSCDVIYFTYETIE' A
#
# COMPACT_ATOMS: atom_id res chain seq x y z
N MET A 1 8.39 7.62 12.95
CA MET A 1 9.06 7.70 11.63
C MET A 1 7.97 7.79 10.60
N LYS A 2 8.10 8.70 9.65
CA LYS A 2 7.12 8.83 8.58
C LYS A 2 7.56 7.96 7.41
N HIS A 3 6.61 7.41 6.70
CA HIS A 3 6.83 6.64 5.49
C HIS A 3 6.08 7.29 4.34
N LEU A 4 6.70 7.34 3.18
CA LEU A 4 6.10 7.78 1.94
C LEU A 4 5.90 6.56 1.05
N ILE A 5 4.66 6.07 0.96
CA ILE A 5 4.30 5.01 0.02
C ILE A 5 4.26 5.63 -1.36
N THR A 6 5.11 5.13 -2.26
CA THR A 6 5.24 5.59 -3.65
C THR A 6 4.57 4.63 -4.64
N LYS A 7 4.32 3.38 -4.21
CA LYS A 7 3.66 2.36 -5.03
C LYS A 7 2.82 1.42 -4.17
N VAL A 8 1.65 1.07 -4.66
CA VAL A 8 0.80 -0.01 -4.12
C VAL A 8 0.59 -1.06 -5.19
N GLU A 9 0.71 -2.33 -4.83
CA GLU A 9 0.35 -3.47 -5.67
C GLU A 9 -0.79 -4.23 -5.02
N TYR A 10 -1.91 -4.39 -5.73
CA TYR A 10 -3.04 -5.21 -5.34
C TYR A 10 -2.97 -6.53 -6.12
N ILE A 11 -2.98 -7.66 -5.41
CA ILE A 11 -2.93 -8.99 -5.99
C ILE A 11 -4.24 -9.73 -5.67
N THR A 12 -4.87 -10.27 -6.70
CA THR A 12 -6.07 -11.10 -6.60
C THR A 12 -5.88 -12.33 -7.50
N GLY A 13 -5.67 -13.49 -6.90
CA GLY A 13 -5.24 -14.70 -7.59
C GLY A 13 -3.92 -14.49 -8.33
N GLU A 14 -3.94 -14.66 -9.65
CA GLU A 14 -2.78 -14.43 -10.53
C GLU A 14 -2.71 -12.99 -11.06
N VAL A 15 -3.75 -12.17 -10.82
CA VAL A 15 -3.80 -10.79 -11.32
C VAL A 15 -3.06 -9.87 -10.36
N ARG A 16 -2.15 -9.06 -10.90
CA ARG A 16 -1.43 -8.02 -10.16
C ARG A 16 -1.70 -6.65 -10.79
N ASN A 17 -2.30 -5.76 -10.02
CA ASN A 17 -2.54 -4.36 -10.38
C ASN A 17 -1.57 -3.46 -9.62
N THR A 18 -0.82 -2.63 -10.35
CA THR A 18 0.18 -1.73 -9.75
C THR A 18 -0.25 -0.28 -9.91
N HIS A 19 -0.21 0.48 -8.82
CA HIS A 19 -0.58 1.89 -8.77
C HIS A 19 0.59 2.70 -8.23
N LYS A 20 0.98 3.76 -8.94
CA LYS A 20 1.88 4.79 -8.39
C LYS A 20 1.06 5.74 -7.53
N VAL A 21 1.50 5.97 -6.31
CA VAL A 21 0.80 6.79 -5.32
C VAL A 21 1.79 7.71 -4.60
N ASN A 22 1.27 8.59 -3.75
CA ASN A 22 2.10 9.41 -2.87
C ASN A 22 1.40 9.56 -1.52
N ILE A 23 1.43 8.50 -0.70
CA ILE A 23 0.70 8.43 0.57
C ILE A 23 1.71 8.54 1.71
N ALA A 24 1.68 9.65 2.44
CA ALA A 24 2.45 9.80 3.66
C ALA A 24 1.71 9.14 4.83
N THR A 25 2.36 8.25 5.55
CA THR A 25 1.80 7.56 6.71
C THR A 25 2.85 7.34 7.78
N ASP A 26 2.44 7.44 9.03
CA ASP A 26 3.28 7.11 10.18
C ASP A 26 3.11 5.62 10.57
N ASN A 27 2.15 4.91 9.94
CA ASN A 27 1.83 3.52 10.23
C ASN A 27 1.38 2.76 8.96
N LEU A 28 2.30 2.01 8.38
CA LEU A 28 2.06 1.21 7.18
C LEU A 28 1.00 0.11 7.39
N GLU A 29 0.94 -0.50 8.57
CA GLU A 29 -0.02 -1.59 8.84
C GLU A 29 -1.45 -1.06 8.92
N GLU A 30 -1.65 0.11 9.51
CA GLU A 30 -2.95 0.77 9.55
C GLU A 30 -3.40 1.18 8.14
N GLU A 31 -2.49 1.74 7.35
CA GLU A 31 -2.78 2.11 5.96
C GLU A 31 -3.15 0.88 5.11
N ARG A 32 -2.45 -0.23 5.32
CA ARG A 32 -2.78 -1.50 4.63
C ARG A 32 -4.18 -1.99 4.98
N LYS A 33 -4.57 -1.93 6.26
CA LYS A 33 -5.93 -2.32 6.70
C LYS A 33 -7.01 -1.45 6.06
N LYS A 34 -6.78 -0.14 5.96
CA LYS A 34 -7.70 0.77 5.26
C LYS A 34 -7.87 0.36 3.80
N LEU A 35 -6.76 0.12 3.09
CA LEU A 35 -6.83 -0.29 1.69
C LEU A 35 -7.49 -1.66 1.48
N TYR A 36 -7.29 -2.63 2.39
CA TYR A 36 -8.05 -3.90 2.34
C TYR A 36 -9.55 -3.71 2.57
N SER A 37 -9.96 -2.69 3.34
CA SER A 37 -11.38 -2.40 3.55
C SER A 37 -12.05 -1.73 2.34
N GLU A 38 -11.27 -1.05 1.50
CA GLU A 38 -11.74 -0.35 0.31
C GLU A 38 -11.64 -1.20 -0.96
N TYR A 39 -10.65 -2.12 -1.03
CA TYR A 39 -10.35 -2.91 -2.21
C TYR A 39 -10.30 -4.41 -1.90
N SER A 40 -11.16 -5.18 -2.57
CA SER A 40 -11.18 -6.64 -2.47
C SER A 40 -9.98 -7.24 -3.20
N CYS A 41 -8.97 -7.65 -2.44
CA CYS A 41 -7.76 -8.32 -2.94
C CYS A 41 -7.21 -9.28 -1.90
N ASP A 42 -6.37 -10.22 -2.34
CA ASP A 42 -5.74 -11.22 -1.46
C ASP A 42 -4.52 -10.64 -0.74
N VAL A 43 -3.71 -9.86 -1.46
CA VAL A 43 -2.46 -9.30 -0.95
C VAL A 43 -2.25 -7.86 -1.43
N ILE A 44 -1.80 -7.00 -0.51
CA ILE A 44 -1.33 -5.63 -0.79
C ILE A 44 0.16 -5.52 -0.47
N TYR A 45 0.96 -5.11 -1.45
CA TYR A 45 2.37 -4.73 -1.25
C TYR A 45 2.58 -3.24 -1.39
N PHE A 46 3.43 -2.69 -0.52
CA PHE A 46 3.86 -1.30 -0.57
C PHE A 46 5.32 -1.20 -0.98
N THR A 47 5.61 -0.29 -1.91
CA THR A 47 6.94 0.31 -2.04
C THR A 47 6.89 1.65 -1.35
N TYR A 48 7.77 1.85 -0.37
CA TYR A 48 7.80 3.08 0.41
C TYR A 48 9.23 3.48 0.76
N GLU A 49 9.40 4.76 1.04
CA GLU A 49 10.64 5.34 1.55
C GLU A 49 10.38 5.83 2.98
N THR A 50 11.38 5.72 3.86
CA THR A 50 11.31 6.36 5.18
C THR A 50 11.75 7.80 5.01
N ILE A 51 10.93 8.72 5.50
CA ILE A 51 11.18 10.15 5.50
C ILE A 51 11.33 10.62 6.96
N GLU A 52 12.43 11.31 7.24
CA GLU A 52 12.73 11.93 8.54
C GLU A 52 11.98 13.25 8.73
#